data_AF-A0A947G5G6-F1
#
_entry.id   AF-A0A947G5G6-F1
#
_cell.length_a   1.000
_cell.length_b   1.000
_cell.length_c   1.000
_cell.angle_alpha   90.00
_cell.angle_beta   90.00
_cell.angle_gamma   90.00
#
_symmetry.space_group_name_H-M   'P 1'
#
loop_
_entity.id
_entity.type
_entity.pdbx_description
1 polymer ?
#
loop_
_entity_poly.entity_id
_entity_poly.type
_entity_poly.pdbx_seq_one_letter_code
_entity_poly.pdbx_strand_id
1 'polypeptide(L)'
;MRATAAIAALTSTLLFGCGDDGSPIAGEDCISNIGEGELVITEIYGNSPGADEGNEWFEIYNATSRTLNVGGMLLVKTNDEGEARKEHVMRELVLDPGDYVVVGGILEEFRAKFEYIDYGYGPDLGTLGNTAGRLMLMCGNDQIDRVDYIDLAEAKSAQLSGLISPPNAIDNDDFGNFCLASQNAFFADELGTPGEANEICAPLTQDDCIDNGMQRAVNKAQAGDIEIAEIMANPDAVGDDVGEWLELRINASIDLNGIQLGRAEPDTEEEPGPGEIRQTLAAIECLPVTAGDYVVLVRSTDPGENGGVTDPSGGVGTPLLYPLDFSLTNSTDGVYVGLAGAVYDVFTYASSSTGTATQIDLEGDFCDATEVYGAGDEGTPGAANGECETVVIVPDGMCIDSDGTTIRAINNPTNVGDVL
;
A
#
# COMPACT_ATOMS: atom_id res chain seq x y z
N MET A 1 20.20 -66.62 70.87
CA MET A 1 20.47 -65.17 70.73
C MET A 1 21.80 -65.05 70.01
N ARG A 2 21.83 -64.73 68.70
CA ARG A 2 22.17 -63.40 68.13
C ARG A 2 23.46 -62.84 68.77
N ALA A 3 24.55 -62.49 68.08
CA ALA A 3 24.82 -62.30 66.66
C ALA A 3 26.34 -62.33 66.41
N THR A 4 26.72 -62.78 65.21
CA THR A 4 28.04 -62.65 64.59
C THR A 4 28.20 -61.23 64.02
N ALA A 5 29.37 -60.60 64.16
CA ALA A 5 29.74 -59.41 63.40
C ALA A 5 31.11 -59.66 62.75
N ALA A 6 31.10 -59.74 61.41
CA ALA A 6 32.25 -59.98 60.56
C ALA A 6 32.73 -58.65 59.94
N ILE A 7 34.03 -58.63 59.69
CA ILE A 7 34.88 -57.54 59.19
C ILE A 7 34.48 -57.16 57.76
N ALA A 8 34.30 -55.86 57.51
CA ALA A 8 34.08 -55.31 56.18
C ALA A 8 35.41 -55.15 55.42
N ALA A 9 35.52 -55.79 54.26
CA ALA A 9 36.58 -55.56 53.28
C ALA A 9 36.05 -54.63 52.18
N LEU A 10 36.77 -53.52 51.93
CA LEU A 10 36.56 -52.64 50.80
C LEU A 10 37.02 -53.34 49.51
N THR A 11 36.10 -53.50 48.56
CA THR A 11 36.43 -53.80 47.15
C THR A 11 36.14 -52.57 46.31
N SER A 12 37.19 -51.99 45.73
CA SER A 12 37.14 -50.91 44.74
C SER A 12 36.80 -51.51 43.38
N THR A 13 35.66 -51.13 42.81
CA THR A 13 35.24 -51.53 41.46
C THR A 13 35.57 -50.39 40.50
N LEU A 14 36.54 -50.61 39.60
CA LEU A 14 36.76 -49.77 38.41
C LEU A 14 35.70 -50.16 37.37
N LEU A 15 34.79 -49.25 37.04
CA LEU A 15 33.98 -49.35 35.82
C LEU A 15 34.74 -48.69 34.66
N PHE A 16 34.98 -49.47 33.60
CA PHE A 16 35.26 -48.97 32.28
C PHE A 16 33.94 -48.40 31.70
N GLY A 17 33.87 -47.08 31.52
CA GLY A 17 32.86 -46.42 30.68
C GLY A 17 33.45 -46.20 29.29
N CYS A 18 32.82 -46.76 28.27
CA CYS A 18 33.11 -46.52 26.87
C CYS A 18 32.54 -45.17 26.41
N GLY A 19 33.26 -44.51 25.50
CA GLY A 19 32.76 -43.64 24.42
C GLY A 19 31.67 -42.63 24.79
N ASP A 20 32.09 -41.40 25.04
CA ASP A 20 31.23 -40.23 25.00
C ASP A 20 31.08 -39.82 23.53
N ASP A 21 30.04 -40.35 22.88
CA ASP A 21 29.65 -39.97 21.54
C ASP A 21 28.86 -38.67 21.69
N GLY A 22 29.56 -37.52 21.61
CA GLY A 22 29.05 -36.17 21.85
C GLY A 22 27.90 -35.75 20.94
N SER A 23 26.74 -36.36 21.13
CA SER A 23 25.46 -35.86 20.65
C SER A 23 25.00 -34.79 21.63
N PRO A 24 24.85 -33.52 21.22
CA PRO A 24 24.32 -32.49 22.09
C PRO A 24 22.92 -32.90 22.52
N ILE A 25 22.73 -33.02 23.84
CA ILE A 25 21.46 -33.37 24.46
C ILE A 25 20.61 -32.10 24.45
N ALA A 26 19.35 -32.19 24.02
CA ALA A 26 18.42 -31.07 24.09
C ALA A 26 18.36 -30.50 25.52
N GLY A 27 18.69 -29.21 25.68
CA GLY A 27 18.58 -28.48 26.95
C GLY A 27 19.86 -27.96 27.61
N GLU A 28 21.02 -27.95 26.93
CA GLU A 28 22.11 -27.04 27.35
C GLU A 28 21.87 -25.63 26.79
N ASP A 29 22.20 -24.59 27.56
CA ASP A 29 22.11 -23.18 27.14
C ASP A 29 22.81 -23.00 25.79
N CYS A 30 22.19 -22.23 24.88
CA CYS A 30 22.80 -21.89 23.61
C CYS A 30 24.16 -21.19 23.82
N ILE A 31 25.11 -21.41 22.91
CA ILE A 31 26.54 -21.08 23.10
C ILE A 31 26.79 -19.62 23.53
N SER A 32 25.92 -18.69 23.10
CA SER A 32 26.14 -17.24 23.27
C SER A 32 25.31 -16.56 24.37
N ASN A 33 24.58 -17.31 25.22
CA ASN A 33 23.62 -16.76 26.19
C ASN A 33 22.75 -15.67 25.55
N ILE A 34 22.00 -16.07 24.53
CA ILE A 34 21.14 -15.16 23.75
C ILE A 34 19.91 -14.85 24.61
N GLY A 35 19.59 -13.57 24.79
CA GLY A 35 18.44 -13.10 25.55
C GLY A 35 17.23 -12.77 24.66
N GLU A 36 16.07 -12.63 25.29
CA GLU A 36 14.82 -12.21 24.63
C GLU A 36 15.03 -10.94 23.79
N GLY A 37 14.60 -11.00 22.52
CA GLY A 37 14.73 -9.94 21.53
C GLY A 37 16.12 -9.69 20.96
N GLU A 38 17.13 -10.48 21.30
CA GLU A 38 18.47 -10.37 20.69
C GLU A 38 18.53 -10.95 19.25
N LEU A 39 17.59 -11.85 18.91
CA LEU A 39 17.34 -12.31 17.55
C LEU A 39 15.88 -12.06 17.20
N VAL A 40 15.59 -11.81 15.93
CA VAL A 40 14.24 -11.46 15.45
C VAL A 40 13.93 -12.22 14.18
N ILE A 41 12.80 -12.90 14.10
CA ILE A 41 12.27 -13.50 12.88
C ILE A 41 11.70 -12.37 12.03
N THR A 42 12.24 -12.17 10.83
CA THR A 42 11.94 -11.00 9.98
C THR A 42 11.14 -11.36 8.74
N GLU A 43 11.25 -12.58 8.24
CA GLU A 43 10.60 -12.96 6.99
C GLU A 43 10.26 -14.46 6.99
N ILE A 44 9.11 -14.82 6.42
CA ILE A 44 8.60 -16.19 6.41
C ILE A 44 8.10 -16.53 5.01
N TYR A 45 8.69 -17.56 4.40
CA TYR A 45 8.27 -18.12 3.13
C TYR A 45 7.81 -19.57 3.31
N GLY A 46 6.50 -19.78 3.34
CA GLY A 46 5.90 -21.07 3.68
C GLY A 46 4.86 -21.59 2.68
N ASN A 47 4.81 -21.05 1.46
CA ASN A 47 3.83 -21.46 0.46
C ASN A 47 4.45 -21.37 -0.94
N SER A 48 5.24 -22.38 -1.30
CA SER A 48 5.98 -22.40 -2.56
C SER A 48 5.11 -23.02 -3.67
N PRO A 49 5.14 -22.51 -4.92
CA PRO A 49 4.41 -23.13 -6.02
C PRO A 49 4.77 -24.61 -6.22
N GLY A 50 3.78 -25.50 -6.10
CA GLY A 50 3.97 -26.92 -6.36
C GLY A 50 4.13 -27.76 -5.10
N ALA A 51 5.32 -28.32 -4.85
CA ALA A 51 5.57 -29.11 -3.65
C ALA A 51 6.31 -28.25 -2.62
N ASP A 52 5.70 -28.07 -1.45
CA ASP A 52 6.28 -27.26 -0.36
C ASP A 52 7.52 -27.91 0.27
N GLU A 53 7.62 -29.26 0.21
CA GLU A 53 8.69 -30.00 0.87
C GLU A 53 10.08 -29.61 0.33
N GLY A 54 10.82 -28.87 1.15
CA GLY A 54 12.18 -28.43 0.86
C GLY A 54 12.32 -27.05 0.22
N ASN A 55 11.24 -26.28 0.07
CA ASN A 55 11.30 -24.94 -0.54
C ASN A 55 10.95 -23.80 0.43
N GLU A 56 10.60 -24.13 1.67
CA GLU A 56 10.20 -23.17 2.69
C GLU A 56 11.39 -22.72 3.54
N TRP A 57 11.34 -21.47 3.99
CA TRP A 57 12.37 -20.85 4.81
C TRP A 57 11.81 -19.73 5.68
N PHE A 58 12.57 -19.34 6.69
CA PHE A 58 12.35 -18.11 7.42
C PHE A 58 13.68 -17.46 7.74
N GLU A 59 13.66 -16.16 7.97
CA GLU A 59 14.83 -15.33 8.18
C GLU A 59 14.93 -14.90 9.65
N ILE A 60 16.16 -14.83 10.15
CA ILE A 60 16.50 -14.38 11.50
C ILE A 60 17.51 -13.23 11.40
N TYR A 61 17.24 -12.13 12.10
CA TYR A 61 18.09 -10.94 12.20
C TYR A 61 18.79 -10.85 13.56
N ASN A 62 20.09 -10.51 13.56
CA ASN A 62 20.83 -10.19 14.78
C ASN A 62 20.60 -8.73 15.21
N ALA A 63 19.65 -8.52 16.13
CA ALA A 63 19.27 -7.20 16.64
C ALA A 63 20.24 -6.60 17.67
N THR A 64 21.37 -7.26 17.92
CA THR A 64 22.35 -6.81 18.90
C THR A 64 23.48 -5.98 18.28
N SER A 65 24.33 -5.41 19.14
CA SER A 65 25.59 -4.77 18.74
C SER A 65 26.81 -5.72 18.85
N ARG A 66 26.57 -7.03 19.04
CA ARG A 66 27.62 -8.03 19.23
C ARG A 66 27.46 -9.20 18.25
N THR A 67 28.57 -9.84 17.92
CA THR A 67 28.57 -11.11 17.19
C THR A 67 27.93 -12.20 18.07
N LEU A 68 27.02 -12.97 17.49
CA LEU A 68 26.33 -14.09 18.14
C LEU A 68 26.70 -15.40 17.45
N ASN A 69 26.98 -16.45 18.23
CA ASN A 69 27.00 -17.83 17.74
C ASN A 69 25.70 -18.52 18.17
N VAL A 70 24.88 -18.92 17.19
CA VAL A 70 23.56 -19.53 17.41
C VAL A 70 23.61 -21.06 17.57
N GLY A 71 24.80 -21.66 17.63
CA GLY A 71 24.94 -23.08 17.93
C GLY A 71 24.27 -23.46 19.25
N GLY A 72 23.52 -24.56 19.23
CA GLY A 72 22.71 -25.03 20.36
C GLY A 72 21.36 -24.33 20.53
N MET A 73 21.06 -23.27 19.75
CA MET A 73 19.71 -22.69 19.70
C MET A 73 18.71 -23.69 19.13
N LEU A 74 17.48 -23.66 19.62
CA LEU A 74 16.40 -24.52 19.15
C LEU A 74 15.43 -23.71 18.29
N LEU A 75 15.28 -24.12 17.04
CA LEU A 75 14.19 -23.67 16.17
C LEU A 75 12.97 -24.52 16.47
N VAL A 76 11.81 -23.89 16.71
CA VAL A 76 10.58 -24.60 17.05
C VAL A 76 9.46 -24.18 16.13
N LYS A 77 8.69 -25.15 15.65
CA LYS A 77 7.45 -24.95 14.91
C LYS A 77 6.27 -25.63 15.60
N THR A 78 5.15 -24.94 15.72
CA THR A 78 3.85 -25.51 16.15
C THR A 78 2.76 -25.12 15.16
N ASN A 79 1.56 -25.69 15.31
CA ASN A 79 0.37 -25.03 14.76
C ASN A 79 0.01 -23.78 15.59
N ASP A 80 -1.03 -23.06 15.17
CA ASP A 80 -1.58 -21.87 15.82
C ASP A 80 -2.08 -22.14 17.26
N GLU A 81 -2.56 -23.35 17.52
CA GLU A 81 -2.97 -23.80 18.86
C GLU A 81 -1.78 -24.20 19.79
N GLY A 82 -0.55 -24.19 19.29
CA GLY A 82 0.65 -24.59 20.06
C GLY A 82 0.88 -26.11 20.13
N GLU A 83 0.15 -26.89 19.35
CA GLU A 83 0.29 -28.34 19.20
C GLU A 83 1.24 -28.72 18.04
N ALA A 84 1.39 -30.02 17.81
CA ALA A 84 2.22 -30.58 16.72
C ALA A 84 3.67 -30.07 16.72
N ARG A 85 4.24 -29.87 17.91
CA ARG A 85 5.59 -29.34 18.11
C ARG A 85 6.65 -30.12 17.31
N LYS A 86 7.45 -29.38 16.56
CA LYS A 86 8.63 -29.82 15.82
C LYS A 86 9.81 -28.93 16.17
N GLU A 87 11.00 -29.51 16.14
CA GLU A 87 12.20 -28.90 16.72
C GLU A 87 13.44 -29.24 15.92
N HIS A 88 14.35 -28.27 15.81
CA HIS A 88 15.67 -28.43 15.23
C HIS A 88 16.73 -27.75 16.10
N VAL A 89 17.81 -28.45 16.41
CA VAL A 89 18.95 -27.87 17.14
C VAL A 89 19.96 -27.32 16.14
N MET A 90 20.20 -26.01 16.19
CA MET A 90 21.14 -25.35 15.29
C MET A 90 22.58 -25.78 15.56
N ARG A 91 23.32 -26.01 14.49
CA ARG A 91 24.79 -26.09 14.52
C ARG A 91 25.40 -24.71 14.70
N GLU A 92 26.70 -24.67 15.00
CA GLU A 92 27.43 -23.41 15.07
C GLU A 92 27.28 -22.62 13.77
N LEU A 93 26.79 -21.39 13.93
CA LEU A 93 26.70 -20.38 12.89
C LEU A 93 26.90 -19.03 13.58
N VAL A 94 27.73 -18.19 12.98
CA VAL A 94 28.13 -16.90 13.54
C VAL A 94 27.44 -15.80 12.75
N LEU A 95 26.73 -14.92 13.44
CA LEU A 95 26.09 -13.73 12.90
C LEU A 95 26.78 -12.49 13.49
N ASP A 96 27.27 -11.60 12.64
CA ASP A 96 27.73 -10.28 13.06
C ASP A 96 26.55 -9.36 13.37
N PRO A 97 26.79 -8.22 14.05
CA PRO A 97 25.72 -7.26 14.38
C PRO A 97 24.98 -6.78 13.12
N GLY A 98 23.66 -6.94 13.10
CA GLY A 98 22.82 -6.56 11.97
C GLY A 98 22.83 -7.54 10.79
N ASP A 99 23.46 -8.70 10.92
CA ASP A 99 23.39 -9.75 9.90
C ASP A 99 22.00 -10.41 9.90
N TYR A 100 21.59 -10.83 8.71
CA TYR A 100 20.46 -11.71 8.46
C TYR A 100 20.97 -13.14 8.19
N VAL A 101 20.20 -14.14 8.60
CA VAL A 101 20.41 -15.55 8.23
C VAL A 101 19.11 -16.16 7.76
N VAL A 102 19.17 -16.84 6.62
CA VAL A 102 18.03 -17.60 6.09
C VAL A 102 18.15 -19.07 6.46
N VAL A 103 17.16 -19.59 7.18
CA VAL A 103 17.09 -21.00 7.58
C VAL A 103 15.97 -21.72 6.83
N GLY A 104 16.28 -22.82 6.14
CA GLY A 104 15.36 -23.47 5.21
C GLY A 104 15.22 -24.98 5.38
N GLY A 105 14.09 -25.51 4.89
CA GLY A 105 13.69 -26.92 4.97
C GLY A 105 14.45 -27.90 4.07
N ILE A 106 15.66 -27.53 3.66
CA ILE A 106 16.55 -28.37 2.85
C ILE A 106 17.55 -29.12 3.71
N LEU A 107 17.98 -30.29 3.21
CA LEU A 107 19.16 -30.95 3.77
C LEU A 107 20.39 -30.06 3.57
N GLU A 108 21.22 -29.94 4.61
CA GLU A 108 22.40 -29.08 4.64
C GLU A 108 23.35 -29.36 3.46
N GLU A 109 23.52 -30.61 3.05
CA GLU A 109 24.37 -30.96 1.89
C GLU A 109 23.84 -30.43 0.55
N PHE A 110 22.58 -30.01 0.47
CA PHE A 110 21.99 -29.40 -0.71
C PHE A 110 21.99 -27.87 -0.69
N ARG A 111 22.43 -27.24 0.40
CA ARG A 111 22.49 -25.78 0.54
C ARG A 111 23.19 -25.08 -0.61
N ALA A 112 24.26 -25.65 -1.14
CA ALA A 112 25.01 -25.08 -2.27
C ALA A 112 24.18 -24.94 -3.58
N LYS A 113 22.96 -25.47 -3.64
CA LYS A 113 22.03 -25.29 -4.77
C LYS A 113 21.05 -24.13 -4.58
N PHE A 114 20.92 -23.63 -3.36
CA PHE A 114 19.98 -22.59 -2.96
C PHE A 114 20.79 -21.44 -2.35
N GLU A 115 21.23 -20.51 -3.20
CA GLU A 115 22.16 -19.44 -2.80
C GLU A 115 21.58 -18.51 -1.73
N TYR A 116 20.25 -18.43 -1.65
CA TYR A 116 19.51 -17.63 -0.66
C TYR A 116 19.31 -18.35 0.69
N ILE A 117 19.81 -19.59 0.88
CA ILE A 117 19.73 -20.31 2.15
C ILE A 117 21.12 -20.43 2.79
N ASP A 118 21.23 -19.94 4.02
CA ASP A 118 22.45 -19.98 4.82
C ASP A 118 22.55 -21.23 5.69
N TYR A 119 21.40 -21.81 6.06
CA TYR A 119 21.33 -22.96 6.95
C TYR A 119 20.17 -23.91 6.59
N GLY A 120 20.48 -25.18 6.36
CA GLY A 120 19.47 -26.23 6.17
C GLY A 120 19.13 -26.98 7.46
N TYR A 121 17.87 -26.96 7.87
CA TYR A 121 17.36 -27.77 8.99
C TYR A 121 16.80 -29.13 8.55
N GLY A 122 16.80 -29.43 7.25
CA GLY A 122 16.29 -30.68 6.71
C GLY A 122 14.80 -30.91 7.02
N PRO A 123 14.38 -32.16 7.29
CA PRO A 123 12.97 -32.47 7.52
C PRO A 123 12.50 -32.18 8.95
N ASP A 124 13.35 -31.65 9.83
CA ASP A 124 13.12 -31.63 11.27
C ASP A 124 11.88 -30.81 11.68
N LEU A 125 11.63 -29.68 11.00
CA LEU A 125 10.43 -28.85 11.23
C LEU A 125 9.20 -29.28 10.41
N GLY A 126 9.35 -30.22 9.48
CA GLY A 126 8.32 -30.56 8.49
C GLY A 126 8.00 -29.38 7.58
N THR A 127 6.77 -29.30 7.07
CA THR A 127 6.31 -28.14 6.30
C THR A 127 5.80 -27.02 7.20
N LEU A 128 5.94 -25.77 6.76
CA LEU A 128 5.23 -24.65 7.35
C LEU A 128 3.73 -24.80 6.98
N GLY A 129 2.85 -24.34 7.87
CA GLY A 129 1.41 -24.31 7.55
C GLY A 129 1.10 -23.10 6.69
N ASN A 130 0.35 -23.22 5.60
CA ASN A 130 0.09 -22.07 4.72
C ASN A 130 -0.98 -21.13 5.31
N THR A 131 -1.93 -21.67 6.07
CA THR A 131 -3.04 -20.88 6.67
C THR A 131 -2.67 -20.24 7.99
N ALA A 132 -1.95 -20.96 8.85
CA ALA A 132 -1.50 -20.44 10.14
C ALA A 132 -0.40 -21.33 10.74
N GLY A 133 0.37 -20.76 11.66
CA GLY A 133 1.32 -21.49 12.46
C GLY A 133 2.12 -20.58 13.38
N ARG A 134 3.10 -21.18 14.05
CA ARG A 134 3.99 -20.45 14.96
C ARG A 134 5.42 -20.92 14.80
N LEU A 135 6.32 -19.96 14.66
CA LEU A 135 7.77 -20.16 14.72
C LEU A 135 8.30 -19.55 16.01
N MET A 136 9.27 -20.20 16.65
CA MET A 136 9.93 -19.67 17.85
C MET A 136 11.43 -19.98 17.81
N LEU A 137 12.20 -19.02 18.30
CA LEU A 137 13.62 -19.18 18.61
C LEU A 137 13.76 -19.40 20.11
N MET A 138 14.43 -20.47 20.53
CA MET A 138 14.60 -20.79 21.95
C MET A 138 16.07 -21.00 22.30
N CYS A 139 16.50 -20.47 23.44
CA CYS A 139 17.78 -20.78 24.08
C CYS A 139 17.50 -21.53 25.38
N GLY A 140 17.78 -22.83 25.44
CA GLY A 140 17.34 -23.65 26.57
C GLY A 140 15.81 -23.63 26.71
N ASN A 141 15.30 -23.07 27.81
CA ASN A 141 13.86 -22.89 28.04
C ASN A 141 13.37 -21.46 27.80
N ASP A 142 14.27 -20.53 27.48
CA ASP A 142 13.93 -19.13 27.27
C ASP A 142 13.51 -18.92 25.82
N GLN A 143 12.35 -18.28 25.62
CA GLN A 143 11.90 -17.85 24.30
C GLN A 143 12.65 -16.56 23.95
N ILE A 144 13.43 -16.63 22.88
CA ILE A 144 14.19 -15.49 22.37
C ILE A 144 13.28 -14.61 21.54
N ASP A 145 12.49 -15.25 20.68
CA ASP A 145 11.60 -14.59 19.75
C ASP A 145 10.52 -15.55 19.25
N ARG A 146 9.41 -15.00 18.76
CA ARG A 146 8.27 -15.76 18.23
C ARG A 146 7.52 -14.95 17.17
N VAL A 147 7.01 -15.65 16.16
CA VAL A 147 5.99 -15.11 15.25
C VAL A 147 4.83 -16.10 15.16
N ASP A 148 3.62 -15.62 15.44
CA ASP A 148 2.37 -16.29 15.04
C ASP A 148 1.96 -15.76 13.67
N TYR A 149 2.06 -16.58 12.64
CA TYR A 149 1.77 -16.14 11.27
C TYR A 149 0.44 -16.69 10.78
N ILE A 150 -0.17 -15.99 9.83
CA ILE A 150 -1.42 -16.38 9.16
C ILE A 150 -1.33 -16.13 7.66
N ASP A 151 -2.13 -16.85 6.88
CA ASP A 151 -2.39 -16.61 5.45
C ASP A 151 -1.13 -16.33 4.60
N LEU A 152 -0.14 -17.22 4.66
CA LEU A 152 1.05 -17.15 3.81
C LEU A 152 0.65 -17.33 2.33
N ALA A 153 0.90 -16.30 1.52
CA ALA A 153 0.50 -16.29 0.12
C ALA A 153 1.42 -17.18 -0.74
N GLU A 154 0.84 -17.81 -1.76
CA GLU A 154 1.62 -18.60 -2.72
C GLU A 154 2.64 -17.70 -3.44
N ALA A 155 3.88 -18.18 -3.57
CA ALA A 155 4.99 -17.50 -4.24
C ALA A 155 5.43 -16.16 -3.62
N LYS A 156 5.01 -15.84 -2.39
CA LYS A 156 5.40 -14.60 -1.70
C LYS A 156 5.71 -14.85 -0.25
N SER A 157 6.81 -14.30 0.24
CA SER A 157 7.07 -14.28 1.67
C SER A 157 6.15 -13.27 2.37
N ALA A 158 5.90 -13.52 3.65
CA ALA A 158 5.44 -12.50 4.58
C ALA A 158 6.68 -11.90 5.27
N GLN A 159 6.90 -10.60 5.12
CA GLN A 159 8.06 -9.89 5.63
C GLN A 159 7.61 -8.83 6.64
N LEU A 160 8.31 -8.72 7.78
CA LEU A 160 8.15 -7.63 8.72
C LEU A 160 8.47 -6.33 7.98
N SER A 161 7.56 -5.36 8.02
CA SER A 161 7.74 -4.12 7.26
C SER A 161 9.12 -3.49 7.46
N GLY A 162 9.80 -3.14 6.36
CA GLY A 162 11.04 -2.37 6.39
C GLY A 162 10.92 -0.97 7.04
N LEU A 163 9.70 -0.53 7.39
CA LEU A 163 9.48 0.65 8.25
C LEU A 163 9.99 0.43 9.68
N ILE A 164 10.06 -0.82 10.12
CA ILE A 164 10.57 -1.21 11.42
C ILE A 164 12.08 -1.45 11.27
N SER A 165 12.86 -0.38 11.44
CA SER A 165 14.31 -0.41 11.27
C SER A 165 15.04 0.16 12.50
N PRO A 166 15.92 -0.61 13.17
CA PRO A 166 16.19 -2.03 12.93
C PRO A 166 14.98 -2.92 13.33
N PRO A 167 14.83 -4.12 12.72
CA PRO A 167 13.85 -5.10 13.16
C PRO A 167 13.96 -5.40 14.66
N ASN A 168 12.83 -5.60 15.33
CA ASN A 168 12.80 -5.91 16.76
C ASN A 168 11.70 -6.92 17.11
N ALA A 169 11.90 -7.63 18.21
CA ALA A 169 11.04 -8.72 18.67
C ALA A 169 9.70 -8.28 19.27
N ILE A 170 9.43 -6.97 19.41
CA ILE A 170 8.13 -6.48 19.89
C ILE A 170 7.21 -6.26 18.69
N ASP A 171 7.73 -5.68 17.61
CA ASP A 171 6.92 -5.39 16.44
C ASP A 171 6.65 -6.64 15.59
N ASN A 172 7.50 -7.67 15.65
CA ASN A 172 7.23 -8.93 14.95
C ASN A 172 6.23 -9.86 15.67
N ASP A 173 5.92 -9.61 16.94
CA ASP A 173 4.87 -10.31 17.69
C ASP A 173 3.46 -10.00 17.14
N ASP A 174 3.29 -8.83 16.49
CA ASP A 174 2.07 -8.48 15.78
C ASP A 174 2.22 -8.79 14.29
N PHE A 175 1.63 -9.90 13.85
CA PHE A 175 1.63 -10.28 12.44
C PHE A 175 0.92 -9.25 11.54
N GLY A 176 0.15 -8.33 12.12
CA GLY A 176 -0.28 -7.12 11.44
C GLY A 176 0.90 -6.39 10.82
N ASN A 177 2.04 -6.25 11.48
CA ASN A 177 3.21 -5.55 10.94
C ASN A 177 3.94 -6.27 9.79
N PHE A 178 3.48 -7.47 9.40
CA PHE A 178 3.99 -8.20 8.25
C PHE A 178 3.17 -7.88 7.00
N CYS A 179 3.84 -7.91 5.87
CA CYS A 179 3.25 -7.66 4.56
C CYS A 179 3.81 -8.64 3.54
N LEU A 180 3.05 -8.88 2.48
CA LEU A 180 3.51 -9.78 1.41
C LEU A 180 4.59 -9.09 0.59
N ALA A 181 5.63 -9.85 0.24
CA ALA A 181 6.62 -9.41 -0.73
C ALA A 181 5.97 -9.00 -2.05
N SER A 182 6.39 -7.82 -2.51
CA SER A 182 5.82 -7.17 -3.69
C SER A 182 6.84 -7.08 -4.83
N GLN A 183 8.12 -7.16 -4.49
CA GLN A 183 9.24 -7.04 -5.40
C GLN A 183 10.27 -8.13 -5.08
N ASN A 184 11.46 -8.04 -5.70
CA ASN A 184 12.61 -8.90 -5.43
C ASN A 184 12.34 -10.40 -5.61
N ALA A 185 12.40 -10.87 -6.85
CA ALA A 185 12.38 -12.30 -7.11
C ALA A 185 13.70 -12.95 -6.64
N PHE A 186 13.64 -13.79 -5.62
CA PHE A 186 14.81 -14.52 -5.11
C PHE A 186 15.02 -15.86 -5.81
N PHE A 187 13.94 -16.44 -6.36
CA PHE A 187 13.98 -17.66 -7.16
C PHE A 187 12.85 -17.69 -8.19
N ALA A 188 13.20 -17.67 -9.48
CA ALA A 188 12.22 -17.58 -10.57
C ALA A 188 11.24 -16.39 -10.39
N ASP A 189 9.97 -16.65 -10.08
CA ASP A 189 8.93 -15.64 -9.85
C ASP A 189 8.51 -15.55 -8.36
N GLU A 190 9.24 -16.24 -7.46
CA GLU A 190 8.99 -16.25 -6.01
C GLU A 190 9.61 -14.99 -5.37
N LEU A 191 8.80 -14.24 -4.62
CA LEU A 191 9.13 -12.91 -4.11
C LEU A 191 9.49 -12.93 -2.62
N GLY A 192 10.52 -12.15 -2.26
CA GLY A 192 11.03 -12.00 -0.90
C GLY A 192 12.43 -11.38 -0.87
N THR A 193 12.95 -11.14 0.32
CA THR A 193 14.25 -10.48 0.57
C THR A 193 15.25 -11.33 1.34
N PRO A 194 15.42 -12.63 1.04
CA PRO A 194 16.26 -13.52 1.83
C PRO A 194 17.72 -13.03 1.89
N GLY A 195 18.20 -12.81 3.11
CA GLY A 195 19.55 -12.37 3.45
C GLY A 195 19.75 -10.86 3.46
N GLU A 196 18.69 -10.07 3.23
CA GLU A 196 18.74 -8.62 3.08
C GLU A 196 17.66 -7.92 3.91
N ALA A 197 17.69 -6.60 4.01
CA ALA A 197 16.64 -5.87 4.69
C ALA A 197 15.30 -5.96 3.93
N ASN A 198 14.23 -6.29 4.65
CA ASN A 198 12.86 -6.36 4.14
C ASN A 198 12.40 -5.08 3.43
N GLU A 199 11.51 -5.25 2.45
CA GLU A 199 10.87 -4.15 1.75
C GLU A 199 10.04 -3.30 2.72
N ILE A 200 10.02 -2.00 2.49
CA ILE A 200 8.99 -1.13 3.08
C ILE A 200 7.65 -1.54 2.48
N CYS A 201 6.81 -2.18 3.29
CA CYS A 201 5.44 -2.52 2.91
C CYS A 201 4.50 -2.31 4.10
N ALA A 202 3.21 -2.13 3.82
CA ALA A 202 2.22 -1.65 4.80
C ALA A 202 1.61 -2.80 5.64
N PRO A 203 1.25 -2.53 6.89
CA PRO A 203 -0.03 -1.86 7.08
C PRO A 203 0.17 -0.49 7.68
N LEU A 204 -0.17 0.51 6.88
CA LEU A 204 -0.55 1.77 7.43
C LEU A 204 -1.94 1.57 8.02
N THR A 205 -2.18 2.12 9.21
CA THR A 205 -3.56 2.44 9.56
C THR A 205 -4.12 3.35 8.45
N GLN A 206 -5.44 3.38 8.21
CA GLN A 206 -6.07 4.20 7.16
C GLN A 206 -5.70 5.71 7.23
N ASP A 207 -5.05 6.13 8.31
CA ASP A 207 -4.73 7.50 8.66
C ASP A 207 -3.25 7.86 8.47
N ASP A 208 -2.40 6.92 8.07
CA ASP A 208 -0.97 7.15 7.87
C ASP A 208 -0.54 6.89 6.42
N CYS A 209 0.55 7.53 6.00
CA CYS A 209 1.20 7.35 4.71
C CYS A 209 2.72 7.56 4.81
N ILE A 210 3.45 7.10 3.81
CA ILE A 210 4.90 7.24 3.71
C ILE A 210 5.26 8.49 2.92
N ASP A 211 6.03 9.38 3.52
CA ASP A 211 6.55 10.57 2.87
C ASP A 211 8.07 10.53 2.89
N ASN A 212 8.69 10.35 1.73
CA ASN A 212 10.14 10.23 1.58
C ASN A 212 10.75 9.16 2.50
N GLY A 213 10.08 8.01 2.62
CA GLY A 213 10.52 6.88 3.46
C GLY A 213 10.24 7.05 4.95
N MET A 214 9.59 8.12 5.39
CA MET A 214 9.16 8.31 6.77
C MET A 214 7.65 8.25 6.88
N GLN A 215 7.13 7.46 7.83
CA GLN A 215 5.71 7.45 8.15
C GLN A 215 5.29 8.79 8.75
N ARG A 216 4.19 9.35 8.25
CA ARG A 216 3.46 10.45 8.88
C ARG A 216 1.96 10.28 8.68
N ALA A 217 1.18 11.00 9.48
CA ALA A 217 -0.26 11.05 9.30
C ALA A 217 -0.60 11.64 7.91
N VAL A 218 -1.64 11.08 7.30
CA VAL A 218 -2.34 11.65 6.13
C VAL A 218 -2.90 13.00 6.53
N ASN A 219 -2.52 14.04 5.80
CA ASN A 219 -3.12 15.36 5.90
C ASN A 219 -4.46 15.38 5.16
N LYS A 220 -5.48 14.86 5.84
CA LYS A 220 -6.80 14.61 5.26
C LYS A 220 -7.46 15.90 4.79
N ALA A 221 -8.10 15.83 3.62
CA ALA A 221 -8.96 16.88 3.12
C ALA A 221 -10.19 17.09 4.02
N GLN A 222 -10.70 18.32 3.99
CA GLN A 222 -11.95 18.76 4.59
C GLN A 222 -12.89 19.30 3.51
N ALA A 223 -14.16 19.52 3.86
CA ALA A 223 -15.09 20.17 2.95
C ALA A 223 -14.58 21.56 2.54
N GLY A 224 -14.54 21.83 1.24
CA GLY A 224 -13.98 23.05 0.65
C GLY A 224 -12.51 22.94 0.24
N ASP A 225 -11.78 21.89 0.62
CA ASP A 225 -10.38 21.71 0.21
C ASP A 225 -10.25 21.12 -1.20
N ILE A 226 -11.28 20.45 -1.70
CA ILE A 226 -11.33 19.81 -3.02
C ILE A 226 -12.69 20.10 -3.65
N GLU A 227 -12.68 20.52 -4.90
CA GLU A 227 -13.87 20.77 -5.73
C GLU A 227 -13.67 20.13 -7.10
N ILE A 228 -14.75 19.67 -7.73
CA ILE A 228 -14.73 19.19 -9.11
C ILE A 228 -14.80 20.41 -10.03
N ALA A 229 -13.78 20.60 -10.86
CA ALA A 229 -13.65 21.78 -11.71
C ALA A 229 -14.17 21.56 -13.12
N GLU A 230 -13.88 20.39 -13.71
CA GLU A 230 -14.10 20.15 -15.12
C GLU A 230 -14.29 18.65 -15.42
N ILE A 231 -15.15 18.33 -16.40
CA ILE A 231 -15.47 16.96 -16.80
C ILE A 231 -15.49 16.84 -18.33
N MET A 232 -14.67 15.93 -18.88
CA MET A 232 -14.77 15.46 -20.26
C MET A 232 -15.47 14.10 -20.30
N ALA A 233 -16.78 14.11 -20.55
CA ALA A 233 -17.60 12.89 -20.59
C ALA A 233 -17.92 12.39 -22.00
N ASN A 234 -17.50 13.09 -23.06
CA ASN A 234 -17.84 12.76 -24.44
C ASN A 234 -16.71 13.18 -25.40
N PRO A 235 -15.49 12.62 -25.25
CA PRO A 235 -14.34 12.98 -26.08
C PRO A 235 -14.58 12.66 -27.58
N ASP A 236 -13.99 13.45 -28.48
CA ASP A 236 -14.05 13.22 -29.95
C ASP A 236 -12.67 12.84 -30.52
N ALA A 237 -11.59 13.32 -29.90
CA ALA A 237 -10.23 13.10 -30.38
C ALA A 237 -9.81 11.62 -30.32
N VAL A 238 -10.32 10.86 -29.35
CA VAL A 238 -10.07 9.43 -29.15
C VAL A 238 -11.37 8.70 -28.74
N GLY A 239 -11.29 7.39 -28.51
CA GLY A 239 -12.44 6.61 -28.06
C GLY A 239 -12.94 7.08 -26.69
N ASP A 240 -14.26 7.07 -26.53
CA ASP A 240 -14.98 7.38 -25.29
C ASP A 240 -14.43 6.60 -24.08
N ASP A 241 -14.07 5.33 -24.27
CA ASP A 241 -13.56 4.46 -23.21
C ASP A 241 -12.17 4.83 -22.66
N VAL A 242 -11.42 5.68 -23.38
CA VAL A 242 -10.04 6.08 -23.06
C VAL A 242 -9.80 7.60 -22.97
N GLY A 243 -10.68 8.42 -23.57
CA GLY A 243 -10.55 9.88 -23.59
C GLY A 243 -11.29 10.62 -22.47
N GLU A 244 -12.10 9.93 -21.67
CA GLU A 244 -12.82 10.57 -20.57
C GLU A 244 -11.86 10.99 -19.45
N TRP A 245 -12.18 12.11 -18.80
CA TRP A 245 -11.47 12.57 -17.61
C TRP A 245 -12.30 13.49 -16.72
N LEU A 246 -11.87 13.57 -15.46
CA LEU A 246 -12.43 14.38 -14.39
C LEU A 246 -11.30 15.20 -13.77
N GLU A 247 -11.53 16.49 -13.53
CA GLU A 247 -10.56 17.35 -12.88
C GLU A 247 -11.02 17.84 -11.51
N LEU A 248 -10.10 17.81 -10.55
CA LEU A 248 -10.27 18.34 -9.21
C LEU A 248 -9.40 19.59 -9.01
N ARG A 249 -10.03 20.68 -8.56
CA ARG A 249 -9.34 21.87 -8.05
C ARG A 249 -9.02 21.68 -6.57
N ILE A 250 -7.75 21.86 -6.22
CA ILE A 250 -7.28 21.75 -4.84
C ILE A 250 -7.19 23.14 -4.21
N ASN A 251 -7.88 23.35 -3.09
CA ASN A 251 -7.96 24.64 -2.39
C ASN A 251 -7.09 24.69 -1.12
N ALA A 252 -6.55 23.57 -0.67
CA ALA A 252 -5.68 23.46 0.50
C ALA A 252 -4.56 22.44 0.28
N SER A 253 -3.44 22.58 1.01
CA SER A 253 -2.43 21.52 1.03
C SER A 253 -2.99 20.31 1.80
N ILE A 254 -3.17 19.20 1.11
CA ILE A 254 -3.78 17.95 1.59
C ILE A 254 -3.06 16.75 0.95
N ASP A 255 -3.27 15.55 1.49
CA ASP A 255 -2.91 14.32 0.82
C ASP A 255 -4.16 13.66 0.21
N LEU A 256 -4.09 13.22 -1.04
CA LEU A 256 -5.20 12.58 -1.74
C LEU A 256 -5.54 11.16 -1.22
N ASN A 257 -4.77 10.64 -0.25
CA ASN A 257 -4.98 9.30 0.29
C ASN A 257 -6.39 9.16 0.89
N GLY A 258 -7.14 8.18 0.38
CA GLY A 258 -8.48 7.85 0.82
C GLY A 258 -9.60 8.67 0.18
N ILE A 259 -9.29 9.63 -0.70
CA ILE A 259 -10.32 10.36 -1.45
C ILE A 259 -11.18 9.39 -2.26
N GLN A 260 -12.50 9.55 -2.15
CA GLN A 260 -13.52 8.71 -2.76
C GLN A 260 -14.18 9.47 -3.91
N LEU A 261 -14.32 8.80 -5.05
CA LEU A 261 -15.05 9.29 -6.22
C LEU A 261 -16.20 8.35 -6.52
N GLY A 262 -17.31 8.89 -6.98
CA GLY A 262 -18.47 8.07 -7.31
C GLY A 262 -19.51 8.78 -8.15
N ARG A 263 -20.57 8.03 -8.48
CA ARG A 263 -21.74 8.60 -9.15
C ARG A 263 -22.57 9.38 -8.14
N ALA A 264 -23.02 10.56 -8.52
CA ALA A 264 -24.05 11.30 -7.79
C ALA A 264 -25.38 11.14 -8.53
N GLU A 265 -26.49 11.12 -7.80
CA GLU A 265 -27.80 11.12 -8.41
C GLU A 265 -28.13 12.54 -8.88
N PRO A 266 -28.28 12.80 -10.21
CA PRO A 266 -28.65 14.11 -10.70
C PRO A 266 -30.15 14.32 -10.44
N ASP A 267 -30.51 14.73 -9.22
CA ASP A 267 -31.92 14.99 -8.89
C ASP A 267 -32.37 16.37 -9.39
N THR A 268 -33.61 16.41 -9.88
CA THR A 268 -34.27 17.60 -10.44
C THR A 268 -35.21 18.28 -9.43
N GLU A 269 -35.35 17.73 -8.21
CA GLU A 269 -36.22 18.30 -7.15
C GLU A 269 -35.60 18.34 -5.73
N GLU A 270 -34.52 17.60 -5.44
CA GLU A 270 -33.73 17.67 -4.19
C GLU A 270 -32.26 18.00 -4.46
N GLU A 271 -31.50 18.40 -3.42
CA GLU A 271 -30.05 18.62 -3.54
C GLU A 271 -29.37 17.31 -3.98
N PRO A 272 -28.56 17.30 -5.05
CA PRO A 272 -27.87 16.11 -5.54
C PRO A 272 -27.13 15.37 -4.42
N GLY A 273 -27.44 14.08 -4.25
CA GLY A 273 -26.87 13.23 -3.21
C GLY A 273 -25.81 12.27 -3.74
N PRO A 274 -24.88 11.81 -2.89
CA PRO A 274 -23.91 10.80 -3.29
C PRO A 274 -24.62 9.47 -3.58
N GLY A 275 -24.27 8.87 -4.72
CA GLY A 275 -24.60 7.49 -5.04
C GLY A 275 -23.45 6.55 -4.69
N GLU A 276 -23.22 5.55 -5.54
CA GLU A 276 -22.22 4.51 -5.35
C GLU A 276 -20.77 5.06 -5.41
N ILE A 277 -19.94 4.72 -4.41
CA ILE A 277 -18.49 4.91 -4.46
C ILE A 277 -17.95 4.02 -5.59
N ARG A 278 -17.31 4.62 -6.59
CA ARG A 278 -16.71 3.92 -7.73
C ARG A 278 -15.21 3.71 -7.59
N GLN A 279 -14.53 4.64 -6.93
CA GLN A 279 -13.09 4.63 -6.79
C GLN A 279 -12.67 5.20 -5.43
N THR A 280 -11.57 4.70 -4.89
CA THR A 280 -10.89 5.28 -3.73
C THR A 280 -9.41 5.38 -4.04
N LEU A 281 -8.83 6.58 -3.91
CA LEU A 281 -7.41 6.82 -4.14
C LEU A 281 -6.60 6.24 -2.98
N ALA A 282 -6.24 4.96 -3.07
CA ALA A 282 -5.49 4.25 -2.06
C ALA A 282 -4.01 4.18 -2.45
N ALA A 283 -3.14 4.71 -1.58
CA ALA A 283 -1.69 4.62 -1.73
C ALA A 283 -1.02 4.48 -0.36
N ILE A 284 0.12 3.79 -0.33
CA ILE A 284 1.00 3.68 0.84
C ILE A 284 1.82 4.97 0.97
N GLU A 285 2.34 5.47 -0.14
CA GLU A 285 2.97 6.78 -0.19
C GLU A 285 1.92 7.87 0.03
N CYS A 286 2.33 8.95 0.69
CA CYS A 286 1.54 10.17 0.75
C CYS A 286 1.39 10.71 -0.66
N LEU A 287 0.19 11.19 -0.99
CA LEU A 287 -0.12 11.84 -2.25
C LEU A 287 -0.31 13.35 -2.03
N PRO A 288 0.76 14.09 -1.66
CA PRO A 288 0.63 15.49 -1.28
C PRO A 288 0.35 16.34 -2.50
N VAL A 289 -0.71 17.13 -2.41
CA VAL A 289 -1.07 18.21 -3.32
C VAL A 289 -1.16 19.52 -2.56
N THR A 290 -1.05 20.62 -3.27
CA THR A 290 -1.03 21.97 -2.73
C THR A 290 -2.18 22.82 -3.26
N ALA A 291 -2.54 23.87 -2.51
CA ALA A 291 -3.58 24.79 -2.95
C ALA A 291 -3.20 25.44 -4.29
N GLY A 292 -4.11 25.37 -5.27
CA GLY A 292 -3.93 25.81 -6.64
C GLY A 292 -3.52 24.69 -7.60
N ASP A 293 -3.25 23.48 -7.12
CA ASP A 293 -3.02 22.32 -8.00
C ASP A 293 -4.35 21.88 -8.64
N TYR A 294 -4.24 21.38 -9.87
CA TYR A 294 -5.33 20.75 -10.63
C TYR A 294 -4.96 19.29 -10.84
N VAL A 295 -5.74 18.41 -10.21
CA VAL A 295 -5.53 16.95 -10.27
C VAL A 295 -6.47 16.38 -11.31
N VAL A 296 -5.93 15.73 -12.33
CA VAL A 296 -6.70 15.16 -13.43
C VAL A 296 -6.76 13.64 -13.30
N LEU A 297 -7.97 13.09 -13.30
CA LEU A 297 -8.21 11.65 -13.34
C LEU A 297 -8.62 11.24 -14.76
N VAL A 298 -7.85 10.37 -15.40
CA VAL A 298 -7.96 9.98 -16.81
C VAL A 298 -8.19 8.48 -16.97
N ARG A 299 -8.93 8.07 -17.99
CA ARG A 299 -9.12 6.63 -18.31
C ARG A 299 -7.83 5.91 -18.71
N SER A 300 -6.89 6.62 -19.34
CA SER A 300 -5.52 6.16 -19.62
C SER A 300 -4.52 7.25 -19.27
N THR A 301 -3.42 6.89 -18.58
CA THR A 301 -2.33 7.81 -18.27
C THR A 301 -1.33 7.97 -19.42
N ASP A 302 -1.51 7.24 -20.54
CA ASP A 302 -0.73 7.42 -21.76
C ASP A 302 -1.31 8.58 -22.60
N PRO A 303 -0.57 9.70 -22.79
CA PRO A 303 -1.01 10.83 -23.61
C PRO A 303 -1.31 10.46 -25.07
N GLY A 304 -0.74 9.36 -25.57
CA GLY A 304 -1.02 8.85 -26.92
C GLY A 304 -2.39 8.18 -27.06
N GLU A 305 -3.00 7.78 -25.94
CA GLU A 305 -4.29 7.07 -25.91
C GLU A 305 -5.44 7.96 -25.42
N ASN A 306 -5.16 8.89 -24.49
CA ASN A 306 -6.19 9.66 -23.78
C ASN A 306 -6.57 11.00 -24.44
N GLY A 307 -6.21 11.21 -25.71
CA GLY A 307 -6.47 12.48 -26.41
C GLY A 307 -5.43 13.57 -26.17
N GLY A 308 -4.32 13.26 -25.48
CA GLY A 308 -3.20 14.17 -25.29
C GLY A 308 -3.16 14.87 -23.94
N VAL A 309 -3.88 14.36 -22.94
CA VAL A 309 -3.77 14.82 -21.54
C VAL A 309 -2.43 14.37 -20.97
N THR A 310 -1.66 15.34 -20.45
CA THR A 310 -0.34 15.11 -19.85
C THR A 310 -0.32 15.48 -18.39
N ASP A 311 0.59 14.88 -17.62
CA ASP A 311 0.79 15.25 -16.21
C ASP A 311 1.24 16.73 -16.08
N PRO A 312 0.45 17.58 -15.40
CA PRO A 312 0.77 18.99 -15.18
C PRO A 312 2.08 19.19 -14.43
N SER A 313 2.51 18.22 -13.62
CA SER A 313 3.80 18.24 -12.92
C SER A 313 5.00 18.16 -13.87
N GLY A 314 4.79 17.74 -15.12
CA GLY A 314 5.84 17.45 -16.09
C GLY A 314 6.72 16.27 -15.69
N GLY A 315 6.23 15.39 -14.80
CA GLY A 315 6.96 14.26 -14.24
C GLY A 315 7.97 14.64 -13.15
N VAL A 316 7.81 15.82 -12.53
CA VAL A 316 8.65 16.29 -11.43
C VAL A 316 7.81 16.51 -10.18
N GLY A 317 8.16 15.82 -9.10
CA GLY A 317 7.42 15.89 -7.84
C GLY A 317 6.28 14.87 -7.80
N THR A 318 5.23 15.17 -7.04
CA THR A 318 4.02 14.33 -6.97
C THR A 318 3.27 14.40 -8.31
N PRO A 319 2.91 13.27 -8.92
CA PRO A 319 2.07 13.26 -10.11
C PRO A 319 0.74 13.97 -9.84
N LEU A 320 0.26 14.75 -10.81
CA LEU A 320 -1.07 15.36 -10.78
C LEU A 320 -2.03 14.68 -11.77
N LEU A 321 -1.61 13.55 -12.35
CA LEU A 321 -2.38 12.72 -13.27
C LEU A 321 -2.59 11.32 -12.68
N TYR A 322 -3.85 10.92 -12.48
CA TYR A 322 -4.23 9.65 -11.88
C TYR A 322 -5.18 8.84 -12.78
N PRO A 323 -5.24 7.50 -12.67
CA PRO A 323 -6.24 6.70 -13.36
C PRO A 323 -7.67 6.99 -12.87
N LEU A 324 -8.64 6.95 -13.78
CA LEU A 324 -10.09 7.00 -13.52
C LEU A 324 -10.71 5.62 -13.77
N ASP A 325 -11.18 4.96 -12.71
CA ASP A 325 -11.54 3.54 -12.77
C ASP A 325 -12.95 3.27 -13.34
N PHE A 326 -13.73 4.33 -13.56
CA PHE A 326 -15.09 4.24 -14.08
C PHE A 326 -15.31 5.20 -15.25
N SER A 327 -16.19 4.83 -16.17
CA SER A 327 -16.56 5.71 -17.29
C SER A 327 -17.51 6.81 -16.83
N LEU A 328 -17.55 7.90 -17.57
CA LEU A 328 -18.54 8.96 -17.42
C LEU A 328 -19.76 8.64 -18.29
N THR A 329 -20.74 9.54 -18.32
CA THR A 329 -21.94 9.36 -19.13
C THR A 329 -22.15 10.60 -19.98
N ASN A 330 -22.36 10.46 -21.28
CA ASN A 330 -22.44 11.60 -22.21
C ASN A 330 -23.80 12.34 -22.09
N SER A 331 -24.77 11.74 -21.40
CA SER A 331 -26.08 12.31 -21.06
C SER A 331 -26.13 12.75 -19.60
N THR A 332 -27.34 13.00 -19.07
CA THR A 332 -27.54 13.44 -17.70
C THR A 332 -26.84 12.51 -16.70
N ASP A 333 -25.96 13.08 -15.87
CA ASP A 333 -25.18 12.34 -14.88
C ASP A 333 -24.72 13.27 -13.74
N GLY A 334 -24.18 12.65 -12.70
CA GLY A 334 -23.52 13.32 -11.59
C GLY A 334 -22.28 12.58 -11.13
N VAL A 335 -21.27 13.32 -10.70
CA VAL A 335 -20.05 12.81 -10.07
C VAL A 335 -19.87 13.51 -8.74
N TYR A 336 -19.39 12.80 -7.72
CA TYR A 336 -19.02 13.41 -6.44
C TYR A 336 -17.60 13.05 -6.04
N VAL A 337 -17.03 13.90 -5.19
CA VAL A 337 -15.79 13.67 -4.45
C VAL A 337 -16.05 13.76 -2.96
N GLY A 338 -15.39 12.90 -2.19
CA GLY A 338 -15.60 12.80 -0.75
C GLY A 338 -14.50 12.04 -0.01
N LEU A 339 -14.68 11.86 1.29
CA LEU A 339 -13.77 11.10 2.14
C LEU A 339 -14.53 10.46 3.29
N ALA A 340 -14.27 9.18 3.54
CA ALA A 340 -14.89 8.40 4.62
C ALA A 340 -16.43 8.51 4.65
N GLY A 341 -17.07 8.55 3.48
CA GLY A 341 -18.52 8.67 3.31
C GLY A 341 -19.08 10.09 3.47
N ALA A 342 -18.25 11.08 3.81
CA ALA A 342 -18.64 12.49 3.70
C ALA A 342 -18.47 12.96 2.25
N VAL A 343 -19.42 13.74 1.74
CA VAL A 343 -19.36 14.37 0.42
C VAL A 343 -18.80 15.76 0.56
N TYR A 344 -17.83 16.10 -0.28
CA TYR A 344 -17.21 17.42 -0.31
C TYR A 344 -17.72 18.25 -1.47
N ASP A 345 -17.90 17.64 -2.63
CA ASP A 345 -18.48 18.32 -3.78
C ASP A 345 -19.24 17.35 -4.70
N VAL A 346 -20.22 17.89 -5.41
CA VAL A 346 -21.05 17.19 -6.39
C VAL A 346 -21.14 18.03 -7.66
N PHE A 347 -20.74 17.44 -8.77
CA PHE A 347 -20.85 18.02 -10.10
C PHE A 347 -21.93 17.28 -10.89
N THR A 348 -22.95 17.98 -11.35
CA THR A 348 -24.01 17.40 -12.20
C THR A 348 -24.08 18.13 -13.53
N TYR A 349 -24.39 17.39 -14.59
CA TYR A 349 -24.57 17.96 -15.92
C TYR A 349 -25.71 17.26 -16.66
N ALA A 350 -26.43 17.99 -17.50
CA ALA A 350 -27.59 17.47 -18.23
C ALA A 350 -27.21 16.66 -19.47
N SER A 351 -26.07 17.01 -20.08
CA SER A 351 -25.46 16.39 -21.26
C SER A 351 -24.04 16.93 -21.43
N SER A 352 -23.18 16.20 -22.13
CA SER A 352 -21.86 16.66 -22.54
C SER A 352 -21.77 16.77 -24.07
N SER A 353 -21.31 17.93 -24.55
CA SER A 353 -21.06 18.20 -25.97
C SER A 353 -19.90 17.31 -26.48
N THR A 354 -20.02 16.79 -27.70
CA THR A 354 -18.95 15.95 -28.30
C THR A 354 -17.68 16.76 -28.48
N GLY A 355 -16.59 16.27 -27.89
CA GLY A 355 -15.26 16.88 -27.92
C GLY A 355 -15.10 18.08 -27.00
N THR A 356 -16.04 18.36 -26.11
CA THR A 356 -16.00 19.56 -25.25
C THR A 356 -16.32 19.21 -23.80
N ALA A 357 -15.42 19.60 -22.90
CA ALA A 357 -15.62 19.44 -21.46
C ALA A 357 -16.68 20.41 -20.93
N THR A 358 -17.40 19.99 -19.89
CA THR A 358 -18.22 20.88 -19.06
C THR A 358 -17.37 21.35 -17.89
N GLN A 359 -17.31 22.65 -17.67
CA GLN A 359 -16.46 23.29 -16.66
C GLN A 359 -17.28 24.20 -15.73
N ILE A 360 -16.71 24.48 -14.55
CA ILE A 360 -17.13 25.54 -13.62
C ILE A 360 -16.00 26.57 -13.51
N ASP A 361 -16.29 27.86 -13.67
CA ASP A 361 -15.28 28.90 -13.49
C ASP A 361 -14.97 29.23 -12.00
N LEU A 362 -14.23 30.31 -11.74
CA LEU A 362 -13.87 30.69 -10.36
C LEU A 362 -15.04 31.34 -9.60
N GLU A 363 -16.02 31.85 -10.32
CA GLU A 363 -17.24 32.47 -9.82
C GLU A 363 -18.34 31.44 -9.52
N GLY A 364 -18.19 30.21 -10.03
CA GLY A 364 -19.13 29.11 -9.85
C GLY A 364 -20.15 28.97 -10.98
N ASP A 365 -19.92 29.65 -12.12
CA ASP A 365 -20.78 29.55 -13.30
C ASP A 365 -20.39 28.32 -14.12
N PHE A 366 -21.39 27.60 -14.65
CA PHE A 366 -21.21 26.40 -15.47
C PHE A 366 -21.27 26.74 -16.95
N CYS A 367 -20.34 26.21 -17.74
CA CYS A 367 -20.33 26.35 -19.19
C CYS A 367 -19.54 25.24 -19.91
N ASP A 368 -19.65 25.20 -21.23
CA ASP A 368 -18.80 24.38 -22.08
C ASP A 368 -17.41 25.05 -22.20
N ALA A 369 -16.34 24.26 -22.12
CA ALA A 369 -14.98 24.74 -22.31
C ALA A 369 -14.73 25.16 -23.76
N THR A 370 -13.77 26.07 -23.98
CA THR A 370 -13.46 26.60 -25.32
C THR A 370 -11.99 26.50 -25.70
N GLU A 371 -11.13 26.13 -24.76
CA GLU A 371 -9.68 26.04 -24.97
C GLU A 371 -9.33 24.68 -25.56
N VAL A 372 -8.65 24.64 -26.70
CA VAL A 372 -8.27 23.37 -27.34
C VAL A 372 -7.02 22.79 -26.68
N TYR A 373 -7.08 21.52 -26.28
CA TYR A 373 -5.94 20.77 -25.76
C TYR A 373 -5.61 19.56 -26.62
N GLY A 374 -4.41 19.00 -26.40
CA GLY A 374 -3.99 17.71 -26.94
C GLY A 374 -4.24 17.55 -28.44
N ALA A 375 -5.05 16.54 -28.78
CA ALA A 375 -5.36 16.14 -30.15
C ALA A 375 -6.57 16.87 -30.78
N GLY A 376 -7.24 17.79 -30.07
CA GLY A 376 -8.25 18.66 -30.66
C GLY A 376 -9.55 18.84 -29.88
N ASP A 377 -9.74 18.14 -28.76
CA ASP A 377 -10.88 18.38 -27.86
C ASP A 377 -10.71 19.72 -27.10
N GLU A 378 -11.80 20.24 -26.56
CA GLU A 378 -11.88 21.50 -25.81
C GLU A 378 -11.99 21.22 -24.30
N GLY A 379 -11.11 21.83 -23.52
CA GLY A 379 -10.97 21.68 -22.07
C GLY A 379 -9.63 22.20 -21.56
N THR A 380 -9.48 22.28 -20.24
CA THR A 380 -8.25 22.78 -19.58
C THR A 380 -7.59 21.77 -18.64
N PRO A 381 -7.41 20.48 -19.03
CA PRO A 381 -6.90 19.48 -18.10
C PRO A 381 -5.50 19.85 -17.60
N GLY A 382 -5.40 20.00 -16.28
CA GLY A 382 -4.21 20.39 -15.54
C GLY A 382 -4.08 21.88 -15.28
N ALA A 383 -5.08 22.69 -15.60
CA ALA A 383 -4.99 24.13 -15.56
C ALA A 383 -6.32 24.77 -15.11
N ALA A 384 -6.26 26.06 -14.78
CA ALA A 384 -7.47 26.80 -14.45
C ALA A 384 -8.40 26.94 -15.65
N ASN A 385 -9.68 26.61 -15.44
CA ASN A 385 -10.77 26.83 -16.38
C ASN A 385 -10.84 28.28 -16.86
N GLY A 386 -11.30 28.45 -18.09
CA GLY A 386 -11.65 29.77 -18.63
C GLY A 386 -12.90 30.34 -17.93
N GLU A 387 -13.05 31.66 -17.95
CA GLU A 387 -14.25 32.34 -17.46
C GLU A 387 -15.46 31.98 -18.32
N CYS A 388 -16.59 31.67 -17.69
CA CYS A 388 -17.83 31.49 -18.46
C CYS A 388 -18.31 32.84 -19.01
N GLU A 389 -18.75 32.87 -20.27
CA GLU A 389 -19.32 34.11 -20.82
C GLU A 389 -20.57 34.50 -20.02
N THR A 390 -20.49 35.63 -19.30
CA THR A 390 -21.67 36.17 -18.61
C THR A 390 -22.77 36.47 -19.62
N VAL A 391 -23.85 35.70 -19.60
CA VAL A 391 -25.05 36.03 -20.36
C VAL A 391 -25.65 37.30 -19.76
N VAL A 392 -25.48 38.42 -20.45
CA VAL A 392 -26.13 39.68 -20.07
C VAL A 392 -27.63 39.52 -20.30
N ILE A 393 -28.37 39.19 -19.25
CA ILE A 393 -29.83 39.14 -19.30
C ILE A 393 -30.35 40.57 -19.42
N VAL A 394 -30.82 40.95 -20.61
CA VAL A 394 -31.48 42.23 -20.86
C VAL A 394 -32.95 42.11 -20.41
N PRO A 395 -33.38 42.85 -19.37
CA PRO A 395 -34.77 42.80 -18.93
C PRO A 395 -35.75 43.27 -20.03
N ASP A 396 -36.98 42.75 -20.00
CA ASP A 396 -38.05 43.19 -20.91
C ASP A 396 -38.19 44.73 -20.92
N GLY A 397 -38.13 45.33 -22.12
CA GLY A 397 -38.19 46.78 -22.30
C GLY A 397 -36.84 47.49 -22.20
N MET A 398 -35.73 46.77 -22.08
CA MET A 398 -34.37 47.31 -22.15
C MET A 398 -33.62 46.85 -23.42
N CYS A 399 -32.54 47.54 -23.77
CA CYS A 399 -31.60 47.16 -24.81
C CYS A 399 -30.16 47.33 -24.30
N ILE A 400 -29.26 46.53 -24.87
CA ILE A 400 -27.83 46.66 -24.65
C ILE A 400 -27.24 47.63 -25.68
N ASP A 401 -26.39 48.53 -25.23
CA ASP A 401 -25.64 49.44 -26.10
C ASP A 401 -24.56 48.70 -26.90
N SER A 402 -23.98 49.37 -27.89
CA SER A 402 -22.97 48.79 -28.78
C SER A 402 -21.65 48.41 -28.08
N ASP A 403 -21.49 48.77 -26.81
CA ASP A 403 -20.37 48.37 -25.96
C ASP A 403 -20.56 46.97 -25.35
N GLY A 404 -21.71 46.32 -25.59
CA GLY A 404 -21.98 44.96 -25.13
C GLY A 404 -22.15 44.82 -23.62
N THR A 405 -22.20 45.92 -22.87
CA THR A 405 -22.24 45.89 -21.39
C THR A 405 -23.20 46.90 -20.77
N THR A 406 -23.50 48.01 -21.45
CA THR A 406 -24.41 49.05 -20.92
C THR A 406 -25.86 48.72 -21.25
N ILE A 407 -26.66 48.42 -20.23
CA ILE A 407 -28.12 48.20 -20.36
C ILE A 407 -28.87 49.52 -20.14
N ARG A 408 -29.78 49.86 -21.05
CA ARG A 408 -30.69 51.01 -20.92
C ARG A 408 -32.11 50.71 -21.36
N ALA A 409 -33.07 51.54 -20.98
CA ALA A 409 -34.44 51.42 -21.47
C ALA A 409 -34.52 51.59 -23.00
N ILE A 410 -35.36 50.78 -23.65
CA ILE A 410 -35.69 50.96 -25.07
C ILE A 410 -36.37 52.32 -25.22
N ASN A 411 -35.73 53.21 -25.97
CA ASN A 411 -36.31 54.51 -26.28
C ASN A 411 -37.35 54.34 -27.39
N ASN A 412 -38.60 54.08 -27.00
CA ASN A 412 -39.70 53.98 -27.94
C ASN A 412 -40.07 55.39 -28.46
N PRO A 413 -40.04 55.63 -29.79
CA PRO A 413 -40.43 56.92 -30.34
C PRO A 413 -41.89 57.21 -29.99
N THR A 414 -42.14 58.38 -29.38
CA THR A 414 -43.48 58.78 -28.95
C THR A 414 -44.18 59.65 -30.01
N ASN A 415 -43.43 60.16 -30.99
CA ASN A 415 -43.94 60.90 -32.13
C ASN A 415 -43.34 60.38 -33.45
N VAL A 416 -44.11 60.52 -34.55
CA VAL A 416 -43.68 60.12 -35.91
C VAL A 416 -42.40 60.84 -36.37
N GLY A 417 -42.04 61.97 -35.75
CA GLY A 417 -40.81 62.73 -36.05
C GLY A 417 -39.54 62.19 -35.39
N ASP A 418 -39.63 61.22 -34.48
CA ASP A 418 -38.48 60.70 -33.72
C ASP A 418 -37.73 59.57 -34.47
N VAL A 419 -38.20 59.19 -35.67
CA VAL A 419 -37.69 58.04 -36.46
C VAL A 419 -37.07 58.47 -37.81
N LEU A 420 -36.72 59.76 -37.95
CA LEU A 420 -36.16 60.35 -39.18
C LEU A 420 -34.66 60.62 -39.07
#